data_AF-A0A0M8VLQ0-F1
#
_entry.id   AF-A0A0M8VLQ0-F1
#
_cell.length_a   1.000
_cell.length_b   1.000
_cell.length_c   1.000
_cell.angle_alpha   90.00
_cell.angle_beta   90.00
_cell.angle_gamma   90.00
#
_symmetry.space_group_name_H-M   'P 1'
#
loop_
_entity.id
_entity.type
_entity.pdbx_description
1 polymer ?
#
loop_
_entity_poly.entity_id
_entity_poly.type
_entity_poly.pdbx_seq_one_letter_code
_entity_poly.pdbx_strand_id
1 'polypeptide(L)' 'MVTSEYAMGIIAAVGFALLLYEVVTSGQVRAELQAIVKRALSARM' A
#
# COMPACT_ATOMS: atom_id res chain seq x y z
N MET A 1 12.37 -26.38 -10.58
CA MET A 1 12.28 -27.01 -9.25
C MET A 1 12.43 -25.89 -8.24
N VAL A 2 11.38 -25.55 -7.48
CA VAL A 2 11.47 -24.57 -6.38
C VAL A 2 11.93 -25.37 -5.17
N THR A 3 13.18 -25.18 -4.74
CA THR A 3 13.65 -25.76 -3.49
C THR A 3 12.99 -25.03 -2.31
N SER A 4 12.97 -25.67 -1.14
CA SER A 4 12.30 -25.12 0.04
C SER A 4 12.75 -23.70 0.38
N GLU A 5 14.01 -23.35 0.10
CA GLU A 5 14.57 -22.02 0.29
C GLU A 5 13.90 -20.97 -0.62
N TYR A 6 13.74 -21.28 -1.91
CA TYR A 6 13.09 -20.37 -2.85
C TYR A 6 11.59 -20.22 -2.55
N ALA A 7 10.92 -21.28 -2.07
CA ALA A 7 9.52 -21.21 -1.66
C ALA A 7 9.31 -20.26 -0.48
N MET A 8 10.19 -20.35 0.54
CA MET A 8 10.16 -19.43 1.68
C MET A 8 10.43 -17.98 1.28
N GLY A 9 11.36 -17.76 0.35
CA GLY A 9 11.62 -16.42 -0.21
C GLY A 9 10.38 -15.79 -0.86
N ILE A 10 9.60 -16.59 -1.60
CA ILE A 10 8.35 -16.13 -2.21
C ILE A 10 7.30 -15.79 -1.15
N ILE A 11 7.13 -16.66 -0.13
CA ILE A 11 6.17 -16.41 0.96
C ILE A 11 6.51 -15.10 1.68
N ALA A 12 7.78 -14.86 2.00
CA ALA A 12 8.23 -13.64 2.64
C ALA A 12 7.95 -12.40 1.78
N ALA A 13 8.26 -12.47 0.47
CA ALA A 13 8.02 -11.37 -0.46
C ALA A 13 6.52 -11.04 -0.60
N VAL A 14 5.66 -12.06 -0.75
CA VAL A 14 4.21 -11.89 -0.84
C VAL A 14 3.64 -11.36 0.46
N GLY A 15 4.08 -11.88 1.62
CA GLY A 15 3.67 -11.39 2.93
C GLY A 15 4.01 -9.91 3.11
N PHE A 16 5.22 -9.50 2.71
CA PHE A 16 5.61 -8.10 2.76
C PHE A 16 4.81 -7.22 1.78
N ALA A 17 4.55 -7.70 0.56
CA ALA A 17 3.71 -7.00 -0.41
C ALA A 17 2.29 -6.77 0.11
N LEU A 18 1.71 -7.76 0.80
CA LEU A 18 0.40 -7.62 1.46
C LEU A 18 0.42 -6.55 2.55
N LEU A 19 1.46 -6.53 3.40
CA LEU A 19 1.60 -5.49 4.42
C LEU A 19 1.66 -4.09 3.79
N LEU A 20 2.43 -3.91 2.71
CA LEU A 20 2.49 -2.63 1.99
C LEU A 20 1.14 -2.26 1.37
N TYR A 21 0.42 -3.24 0.81
CA TYR A 21 -0.90 -3.02 0.25
C TYR A 21 -1.89 -2.52 1.31
N GLU A 22 -1.93 -3.16 2.48
CA GLU A 22 -2.78 -2.73 3.60
C GLU A 22 -2.43 -1.31 4.08
N VAL A 23 -1.14 -0.99 4.18
CA VAL A 23 -0.70 0.37 4.58
C VAL A 23 -1.19 1.41 3.57
N VAL A 24 -0.93 1.20 2.28
CA VAL A 24 -1.27 2.17 1.23
C VAL A 24 -2.78 2.27 1.00
N THR A 25 -3.52 1.19 1.22
CA THR A 25 -4.98 1.18 1.06
C THR A 25 -5.75 1.54 2.34
N SER A 26 -5.04 1.74 3.45
CA SER A 26 -5.61 2.08 4.75
C SER A 26 -6.48 3.34 4.73
N GLY A 27 -7.44 3.39 5.66
CA GLY A 27 -8.31 4.55 5.85
C GLY A 27 -7.53 5.84 6.14
N GLN A 28 -6.42 5.75 6.88
CA GLN A 28 -5.56 6.90 7.18
C GLN A 28 -4.93 7.49 5.91
N VAL A 29 -4.29 6.66 5.08
CA VAL A 29 -3.68 7.13 3.82
C VAL A 29 -4.75 7.70 2.88
N ARG A 30 -5.91 7.05 2.79
CA ARG A 30 -7.05 7.57 2.00
C ARG A 30 -7.55 8.93 2.50
N ALA A 31 -7.67 9.11 3.81
CA ALA A 31 -8.15 10.35 4.40
C ALA A 31 -7.19 11.52 4.11
N GLU A 32 -5.88 11.30 4.27
CA GLU A 32 -4.86 12.31 3.95
C GLU A 32 -4.85 12.67 2.47
N LEU A 33 -4.90 11.67 1.58
CA LEU A 33 -5.01 11.90 0.13
C LEU A 33 -6.28 12.69 -0.22
N GLN A 34 -7.42 12.36 0.41
CA GLN A 34 -8.67 13.09 0.21
C GLN A 34 -8.57 14.54 0.69
N ALA A 35 -7.88 14.79 1.81
CA ALA A 35 -7.64 16.14 2.31
C ALA A 35 -6.78 16.97 1.34
N ILE A 36 -5.73 16.38 0.77
CA ILE A 36 -4.88 17.01 -0.24
C ILE A 36 -5.71 17.38 -1.48
N VAL A 37 -6.50 16.43 -2.01
CA VAL A 37 -7.35 16.67 -3.19
C VAL A 37 -8.37 17.77 -2.91
N LYS A 38 -9.04 17.75 -1.75
CA LYS A 38 -9.99 18.79 -1.34
C LYS A 38 -9.32 20.17 -1.31
N ARG A 39 -8.13 20.29 -0.70
CA ARG A 39 -7.38 21.55 -0.66
C ARG A 39 -7.03 22.06 -2.06
N ALA A 40 -6.60 21.16 -2.96
CA ALA A 40 -6.28 21.52 -4.34
C ALA A 40 -7.50 22.01 -5.13
N LEU A 41 -8.67 21.38 -4.92
CA LEU A 41 -9.92 21.80 -5.55
C LEU A 41 -10.43 23.13 -4.96
N SER A 42 -10.37 23.31 -3.64
CA SER A 42 -10.77 24.56 -2.98
C SER A 42 -9.87 25.73 -3.35
N ALA A 43 -8.59 25.52 -3.64
CA ALA A 43 -7.69 26.60 -4.09
C ALA A 43 -7.97 27.10 -5.51
N ARG A 44 -8.81 26.41 -6.29
CA ARG A 44 -9.16 26.76 -7.68
C ARG A 44 -10.54 27.41 -7.82
N MET A 45 -11.32 27.49 -6.74
CA MET A 45 -12.54 28.33 -6.65
C MET A 45 -12.23 29.62 -5.91
#